data_AF-A0A2X0M7Z8-F1
#
_entry.id   AF-A0A2X0M7Z8-F1
#
_cell.length_a   1.000
_cell.length_b   1.000
_cell.length_c   1.000
_cell.angle_alpha   90.00
_cell.angle_beta   90.00
_cell.angle_gamma   90.00
#
_symmetry.space_group_name_H-M   'P 1'
#
loop_
_entity.id
_entity.type
_entity.pdbx_description
1 polymer ?
#
loop_
_entity_poly.entity_id
_entity_poly.type
_entity_poly.pdbx_seq_one_letter_code
_entity_poly.pdbx_strand_id
1 'polypeptide(L)'
;MAQDPPTASTSSAAAKAPQPCEALENGRRKWRVTVLISGSGSNLAALIAALPTTLSQCCITSVLSNAKDAYGLQRAASHSPPIPASSFSPYNHQKAHPELYASIEAQLKSLQQQSLAAEEGSSERAKLDREWKELKKTLASMIKPRYQIELAERVRATRPDLIVLAGFMLILLPETLETLKRDWDEDDVEWDGAGSTVTLGTSAYPDLTGLRGRPIPIINLHPALPGSFIGPHVIEDAWEAFNQRRLPAKEGDTPGPVWDQEKENKPSPFGEKITKTGIMIHRVIPELDRGEPVLWKEVEMKVGEALDELKERIHKVEHGAIVEAVKQVTEQLGGGTWWEREGHRDQGTEVAADSTKSAAKPDSEKLTATDAASAGT
;
A
#
# COMPACT_ATOMS: atom_id res chain seq x y z
N MET A 1 -20.11 -63.43 -28.97
CA MET A 1 -20.82 -62.15 -28.72
C MET A 1 -20.87 -61.96 -27.22
N ALA A 2 -19.86 -61.29 -26.66
CA ALA A 2 -19.82 -60.94 -25.24
C ALA A 2 -20.22 -59.47 -25.14
N GLN A 3 -21.24 -59.19 -24.33
CA GLN A 3 -21.79 -57.87 -24.10
C GLN A 3 -20.98 -57.17 -23.02
N ASP A 4 -20.52 -55.95 -23.29
CA ASP A 4 -19.84 -55.09 -22.32
C ASP A 4 -20.80 -54.65 -21.20
N PRO A 5 -20.32 -54.48 -19.96
CA PRO A 5 -21.14 -54.04 -18.83
C PRO A 5 -21.40 -52.52 -18.89
N PRO A 6 -22.51 -52.03 -18.29
CA PRO A 6 -22.93 -50.65 -18.40
C PRO A 6 -22.02 -49.72 -17.57
N THR A 7 -21.63 -48.61 -18.19
CA THR A 7 -20.90 -47.51 -17.55
C THR A 7 -21.83 -46.78 -16.58
N ALA A 8 -21.48 -46.79 -15.29
CA ALA A 8 -22.13 -45.98 -14.28
C ALA A 8 -21.78 -44.51 -14.49
N SER A 9 -22.72 -43.74 -15.03
CA SER A 9 -22.72 -42.28 -14.94
C SER A 9 -23.38 -41.88 -13.63
N THR A 10 -22.63 -41.27 -12.71
CA THR A 10 -23.18 -40.42 -11.65
C THR A 10 -22.04 -39.61 -11.04
N SER A 11 -21.87 -38.38 -11.51
CA SER A 11 -21.33 -37.30 -10.69
C SER A 11 -22.34 -36.17 -10.81
N SER A 12 -23.22 -36.12 -9.81
CA SER A 12 -24.09 -34.98 -9.55
C SER A 12 -23.18 -33.77 -9.29
N ALA A 13 -23.20 -32.81 -10.20
CA ALA A 13 -22.68 -31.48 -9.94
C ALA A 13 -23.53 -30.89 -8.81
N ALA A 14 -23.01 -30.97 -7.58
CA ALA A 14 -23.55 -30.23 -6.46
C ALA A 14 -23.53 -28.75 -6.86
N ALA A 15 -24.70 -28.11 -6.84
CA ALA A 15 -24.80 -26.67 -7.02
C ALA A 15 -23.83 -26.00 -6.04
N LYS A 16 -22.83 -25.32 -6.59
CA LYS A 16 -21.76 -24.65 -5.83
C LYS A 16 -22.46 -23.63 -4.93
N ALA A 17 -22.39 -23.82 -3.60
CA ALA A 17 -22.92 -22.84 -2.67
C ALA A 17 -22.32 -21.46 -3.00
N PRO A 18 -23.11 -20.37 -2.96
CA PRO A 18 -22.61 -19.04 -3.25
C PRO A 18 -21.38 -18.77 -2.39
N GLN A 19 -20.34 -18.17 -2.99
CA GLN A 19 -19.17 -17.79 -2.21
C GLN A 19 -19.63 -16.84 -1.08
N PRO A 20 -18.99 -16.86 0.11
CA PRO A 20 -19.43 -16.09 1.28
C PRO A 20 -19.61 -14.57 1.05
N CYS A 21 -19.00 -14.01 -0.01
CA CYS A 21 -19.16 -12.62 -0.45
C CYS A 21 -20.46 -12.34 -1.22
N GLU A 22 -21.15 -13.36 -1.69
CA GLU A 22 -22.39 -13.28 -2.50
C GLU A 22 -23.65 -13.31 -1.61
N ALA A 23 -23.50 -13.55 -0.31
CA ALA A 23 -24.60 -13.48 0.65
C ALA A 23 -25.12 -12.04 0.78
N LEU A 24 -26.43 -11.88 0.63
CA LEU A 24 -27.09 -10.58 0.71
C LEU A 24 -27.39 -10.18 2.14
N GLU A 25 -27.04 -8.96 2.52
CA GLU A 25 -27.46 -8.32 3.75
C GLU A 25 -28.42 -7.18 3.37
N ASN A 26 -29.69 -7.27 3.80
CA ASN A 26 -30.75 -6.32 3.44
C ASN A 26 -30.93 -6.10 1.93
N GLY A 27 -30.69 -7.13 1.09
CA GLY A 27 -30.82 -7.04 -0.37
C GLY A 27 -29.62 -6.44 -1.11
N ARG A 28 -28.54 -6.12 -0.40
CA ARG A 28 -27.26 -5.64 -0.96
C ARG A 28 -26.16 -6.68 -0.78
N ARG A 29 -25.21 -6.75 -1.73
CA ARG A 29 -24.00 -7.57 -1.55
C ARG A 29 -23.05 -6.91 -0.55
N LYS A 30 -22.20 -7.72 0.09
CA LYS A 30 -21.13 -7.21 0.97
C LYS A 30 -20.03 -6.50 0.19
N TRP A 31 -19.30 -5.60 0.87
CA TRP A 31 -18.09 -4.98 0.36
C TRP A 31 -16.99 -6.02 0.15
N ARG A 32 -16.41 -6.07 -1.06
CA ARG A 32 -15.33 -6.99 -1.40
C ARG A 32 -13.99 -6.37 -1.00
N VAL A 33 -13.32 -7.00 -0.04
CA VAL A 33 -12.03 -6.57 0.48
C VAL A 33 -10.95 -7.52 0.02
N THR A 34 -9.91 -6.99 -0.63
CA THR A 34 -8.69 -7.75 -0.95
C THR A 34 -7.56 -7.30 -0.04
N VAL A 35 -6.94 -8.25 0.68
CA VAL A 35 -5.90 -7.95 1.66
C VAL A 35 -4.53 -8.35 1.12
N LEU A 36 -3.58 -7.41 1.13
CA LEU A 36 -2.19 -7.67 0.77
C LEU A 36 -1.33 -7.82 2.03
N ILE A 37 -0.49 -8.85 2.07
CA ILE A 37 0.37 -9.17 3.22
C ILE A 37 1.79 -9.56 2.78
N SER A 38 2.74 -9.55 3.72
CA SER A 38 4.11 -10.06 3.48
C SER A 38 4.63 -11.06 4.51
N GLY A 39 3.90 -11.30 5.62
CA GLY A 39 4.43 -12.07 6.75
C GLY A 39 3.38 -12.72 7.64
N SER A 40 3.47 -12.46 8.95
CA SER A 40 2.71 -13.17 10.00
C SER A 40 1.19 -13.07 9.87
N GLY A 41 0.70 -11.99 9.26
CA GLY A 41 -0.74 -11.73 9.06
C GLY A 41 -1.51 -11.49 10.36
N SER A 42 -0.90 -10.87 11.38
CA SER A 42 -1.61 -10.49 12.62
C SER A 42 -2.75 -9.50 12.35
N ASN A 43 -2.52 -8.48 11.51
CA ASN A 43 -3.55 -7.55 11.06
C ASN A 43 -4.65 -8.25 10.25
N LEU A 44 -4.30 -9.22 9.39
CA LEU A 44 -5.29 -10.07 8.72
C LEU A 44 -6.13 -10.88 9.72
N ALA A 45 -5.53 -11.41 10.78
CA ALA A 45 -6.26 -12.14 11.82
C ALA A 45 -7.31 -11.25 12.51
N ALA A 46 -6.96 -10.00 12.80
CA ALA A 46 -7.87 -9.02 13.38
C ALA A 46 -9.05 -8.70 12.44
N LEU A 47 -8.77 -8.52 11.13
CA LEU A 47 -9.80 -8.31 10.12
C LEU A 47 -10.76 -9.51 10.03
N ILE A 48 -10.22 -10.75 9.96
CA ILE A 48 -11.02 -11.98 9.90
C ILE A 48 -11.90 -12.11 11.15
N ALA A 49 -11.36 -11.84 12.34
CA ALA A 49 -12.11 -11.92 13.60
C ALA A 49 -13.25 -10.89 13.68
N ALA A 50 -13.14 -9.76 12.97
CA ALA A 50 -14.15 -8.71 12.95
C ALA A 50 -15.26 -8.91 11.90
N LEU A 51 -15.07 -9.80 10.91
CA LEU A 51 -16.08 -10.10 9.87
C LEU A 51 -17.48 -10.44 10.40
N PRO A 52 -17.69 -11.22 11.48
CA PRO A 52 -19.05 -11.49 11.97
C PRO A 52 -19.67 -10.33 12.76
N THR A 53 -18.91 -9.27 13.07
CA THR A 53 -19.35 -8.19 13.97
C THR A 53 -19.10 -6.81 13.33
N THR A 54 -18.01 -6.13 13.70
CA THR A 54 -17.70 -4.76 13.26
C THR A 54 -17.63 -4.62 11.74
N LEU A 55 -17.23 -5.69 11.04
CA LEU A 55 -17.13 -5.76 9.59
C LEU A 55 -18.20 -6.67 8.97
N SER A 56 -19.40 -6.76 9.56
CA SER A 56 -20.49 -7.62 9.06
C SER A 56 -20.84 -7.37 7.59
N GLN A 57 -20.74 -6.12 7.15
CA GLN A 57 -21.00 -5.66 5.78
C GLN A 57 -19.85 -5.94 4.80
N CYS A 58 -18.75 -6.53 5.27
CA CYS A 58 -17.57 -6.81 4.46
C CYS A 58 -17.41 -8.33 4.24
N CYS A 59 -16.73 -8.67 3.15
CA CYS A 59 -16.18 -9.99 2.93
C CYS A 59 -14.76 -9.87 2.39
N ILE A 60 -13.83 -10.63 2.96
CA ILE A 60 -12.49 -10.75 2.39
C ILE A 60 -12.56 -11.75 1.24
N THR A 61 -12.45 -11.27 -0.01
CA THR A 61 -12.55 -12.11 -1.21
C THR A 61 -11.23 -12.79 -1.56
N SER A 62 -10.11 -12.17 -1.20
CA SER A 62 -8.78 -12.71 -1.48
C SER A 62 -7.72 -12.17 -0.53
N VAL A 63 -6.75 -13.02 -0.20
CA VAL A 63 -5.50 -12.65 0.47
C VAL A 63 -4.34 -12.93 -0.47
N LEU A 64 -3.57 -11.90 -0.80
CA LEU A 64 -2.41 -12.01 -1.68
C LEU A 64 -1.14 -11.67 -0.91
N SER A 65 -0.12 -12.51 -1.05
CA SER A 65 1.17 -12.32 -0.41
C SER A 65 2.29 -12.20 -1.43
N ASN A 66 3.27 -11.33 -1.21
CA ASN A 66 4.52 -11.35 -1.96
C ASN A 66 5.53 -12.39 -1.45
N ALA A 67 5.24 -13.06 -0.34
CA ALA A 67 6.06 -14.12 0.26
C ALA A 67 5.28 -15.45 0.30
N LYS A 68 5.90 -16.52 -0.22
CA LYS A 68 5.29 -17.85 -0.35
C LYS A 68 5.01 -18.53 0.99
N ASP A 69 5.79 -18.17 2.00
CA ASP A 69 5.83 -18.72 3.35
C ASP A 69 5.17 -17.79 4.38
N ALA A 70 4.50 -16.73 3.92
CA ALA A 70 3.74 -15.85 4.79
C ALA A 70 2.69 -16.64 5.58
N TYR A 71 2.83 -16.65 6.90
CA TYR A 71 1.89 -17.34 7.80
C TYR A 71 0.45 -16.81 7.68
N GLY A 72 0.27 -15.55 7.26
CA GLY A 72 -1.06 -15.00 6.98
C GLY A 72 -1.84 -15.78 5.90
N LEU A 73 -1.17 -16.44 4.95
CA LEU A 73 -1.84 -17.31 3.97
C LEU A 73 -2.50 -18.53 4.65
N GLN A 74 -1.84 -19.10 5.66
CA GLN A 74 -2.39 -20.21 6.44
C GLN A 74 -3.59 -19.76 7.28
N ARG A 75 -3.55 -18.54 7.82
CA ARG A 75 -4.69 -17.95 8.56
C ARG A 75 -5.93 -17.82 7.68
N ALA A 76 -5.76 -17.33 6.46
CA ALA A 76 -6.84 -17.21 5.47
C ALA A 76 -7.42 -18.58 5.09
N ALA A 77 -6.55 -19.56 4.82
CA ALA A 77 -6.97 -20.93 4.48
C ALA A 77 -7.65 -21.66 5.64
N SER A 78 -7.33 -21.31 6.89
CA SER A 78 -7.92 -21.91 8.09
C SER A 78 -9.25 -21.27 8.50
N HIS A 79 -9.67 -20.19 7.84
CA HIS A 79 -11.00 -19.62 8.06
C HIS A 79 -12.09 -20.60 7.59
N SER A 80 -13.30 -20.47 8.12
CA SER A 80 -14.45 -21.26 7.72
C SER A 80 -15.59 -20.36 7.29
N PRO A 81 -15.94 -20.31 5.98
CA PRO A 81 -15.28 -21.03 4.88
C PRO A 81 -13.86 -20.51 4.58
N PRO A 82 -12.97 -21.30 3.94
CA PRO A 82 -11.63 -20.84 3.59
C PRO A 82 -11.66 -19.60 2.70
N ILE A 83 -10.82 -18.62 3.04
CA ILE A 83 -10.64 -17.42 2.21
C ILE A 83 -9.63 -17.76 1.12
N PRO A 84 -9.92 -17.49 -0.17
CA PRO A 84 -8.94 -17.66 -1.24
C PRO A 84 -7.65 -16.92 -0.92
N ALA A 85 -6.54 -17.64 -0.92
CA ALA A 85 -5.24 -17.07 -0.58
C ALA A 85 -4.15 -17.60 -1.52
N SER A 86 -3.30 -16.71 -2.02
CA SER A 86 -2.19 -17.10 -2.88
C SER A 86 -0.96 -16.20 -2.72
N SER A 87 0.20 -16.73 -3.08
CA SER A 87 1.45 -15.97 -3.10
C SER A 87 1.88 -15.64 -4.52
N PHE A 88 2.31 -14.41 -4.75
CA PHE A 88 2.93 -13.98 -6.00
C PHE A 88 4.10 -13.04 -5.70
N SER A 89 5.31 -13.55 -5.93
CA SER A 89 6.58 -12.86 -5.66
C SER A 89 7.30 -12.44 -6.95
N PRO A 90 8.32 -11.56 -6.87
CA PRO A 90 9.19 -11.27 -8.01
C PRO A 90 9.81 -12.52 -8.65
N TYR A 91 10.11 -13.54 -7.84
CA TYR A 91 10.61 -14.82 -8.34
C TYR A 91 9.55 -15.59 -9.15
N ASN A 92 8.28 -15.55 -8.74
CA ASN A 92 7.18 -16.15 -9.51
C ASN A 92 7.05 -15.50 -10.88
N HIS A 93 7.08 -14.15 -10.93
CA HIS A 93 7.07 -13.40 -12.18
C HIS A 93 8.26 -13.77 -13.07
N GLN A 94 9.48 -13.71 -12.53
CA GLN A 94 10.69 -14.05 -13.28
C GLN A 94 10.62 -15.46 -13.88
N LYS A 95 10.13 -16.44 -13.11
CA LYS A 95 9.97 -17.82 -13.57
C LYS A 95 8.87 -17.99 -14.63
N ALA A 96 7.82 -17.17 -14.59
CA ALA A 96 6.73 -17.19 -15.55
C ALA A 96 7.12 -16.61 -16.92
N HIS A 97 8.12 -15.72 -16.94
CA HIS A 97 8.57 -15.01 -18.15
C HIS A 97 10.08 -15.19 -18.40
N PRO A 98 10.57 -16.44 -18.59
CA PRO A 98 12.01 -16.72 -18.71
C PRO A 98 12.67 -16.02 -19.91
N GLU A 99 11.93 -15.83 -21.00
CA GLU A 99 12.40 -15.15 -22.21
C GLU A 99 12.76 -13.67 -21.98
N LEU A 100 12.10 -13.00 -21.03
CA LEU A 100 12.40 -11.59 -20.72
C LEU A 100 13.77 -11.41 -20.03
N TYR A 101 14.25 -12.44 -19.34
CA TYR A 101 15.41 -12.34 -18.44
C TYR A 101 16.60 -13.24 -18.85
N ALA A 102 16.40 -14.15 -19.81
CA ALA A 102 17.37 -15.18 -20.21
C ALA A 102 18.79 -14.65 -20.46
N SER A 103 18.93 -13.53 -21.17
CA SER A 103 20.23 -12.94 -21.49
C SER A 103 21.00 -12.49 -20.24
N ILE A 104 20.33 -11.77 -19.33
CA ILE A 104 20.94 -11.27 -18.09
C ILE A 104 21.23 -12.43 -17.13
N GLU A 105 20.36 -13.43 -17.07
CA GLU A 105 20.60 -14.64 -16.27
C GLU A 105 21.82 -15.44 -16.75
N ALA A 106 22.00 -15.57 -18.06
CA ALA A 106 23.17 -16.22 -18.64
C ALA A 106 24.46 -15.48 -18.28
N GLN A 107 24.44 -14.14 -18.35
CA GLN A 107 25.56 -13.30 -17.93
C GLN A 107 25.84 -13.42 -16.42
N LEU A 108 24.82 -13.40 -15.56
CA LEU A 108 24.98 -13.60 -14.12
C LEU A 108 25.62 -14.95 -13.79
N LYS A 109 25.19 -16.02 -14.47
CA LYS A 109 25.78 -17.36 -14.31
C LYS A 109 27.25 -17.39 -14.74
N SER A 110 27.57 -16.76 -15.87
CA SER A 110 28.94 -16.66 -16.38
C SER A 110 29.85 -15.89 -15.42
N LEU A 111 29.41 -14.72 -14.93
CA LEU A 111 30.16 -13.92 -13.94
C LEU A 111 30.38 -14.68 -12.63
N GLN A 112 29.36 -15.40 -12.16
CA GLN A 112 29.48 -16.23 -10.95
C GLN A 112 30.50 -17.36 -11.13
N GLN A 113 30.50 -18.03 -12.29
CA GLN A 113 31.46 -19.09 -12.59
C GLN A 113 32.90 -18.54 -12.67
N GLN A 114 33.09 -17.38 -13.30
CA GLN A 114 34.39 -16.72 -13.36
C GLN A 114 34.88 -16.29 -11.97
N SER A 115 34.00 -15.73 -11.13
CA SER A 115 34.35 -15.33 -9.76
C SER A 115 34.79 -16.52 -8.89
N LEU A 116 34.10 -17.67 -9.04
CA LEU A 116 34.46 -18.90 -8.33
C LEU A 116 35.77 -19.54 -8.84
N ALA A 117 36.14 -19.31 -10.10
CA ALA A 117 37.39 -19.81 -10.67
C ALA A 117 38.60 -18.91 -10.35
N ALA A 118 38.36 -17.64 -10.02
CA ALA A 118 39.41 -16.68 -9.66
C ALA A 118 39.96 -16.94 -8.25
N GLU A 119 41.25 -16.62 -8.05
CA GLU A 119 41.90 -16.76 -6.74
C GLU A 119 41.17 -15.97 -5.65
N GLU A 120 41.02 -16.59 -4.48
CA GLU A 120 40.35 -15.98 -3.34
C GLU A 120 41.12 -14.75 -2.84
N GLY A 121 40.40 -13.64 -2.63
CA GLY A 121 41.00 -12.36 -2.25
C GLY A 121 41.68 -11.59 -3.38
N SER A 122 41.67 -12.10 -4.62
CA SER A 122 42.26 -11.40 -5.76
C SER A 122 41.46 -10.14 -6.18
N SER A 123 42.17 -9.18 -6.79
CA SER A 123 41.54 -8.00 -7.38
C SER A 123 40.58 -8.35 -8.53
N GLU A 124 40.83 -9.46 -9.23
CA GLU A 124 39.97 -9.96 -10.31
C GLU A 124 38.63 -10.45 -9.77
N ARG A 125 38.66 -11.30 -8.72
CA ARG A 125 37.44 -11.78 -8.06
C ARG A 125 36.59 -10.63 -7.51
N ALA A 126 37.23 -9.65 -6.87
CA ALA A 126 36.55 -8.45 -6.37
C ALA A 126 35.94 -7.58 -7.50
N LYS A 127 36.49 -7.61 -8.72
CA LYS A 127 35.91 -6.95 -9.88
C LYS A 127 34.67 -7.71 -10.38
N LEU A 128 34.79 -9.02 -10.56
CA LEU A 128 33.68 -9.89 -11.01
C LEU A 128 32.48 -9.84 -10.04
N ASP A 129 32.73 -9.85 -8.74
CA ASP A 129 31.67 -9.74 -7.73
C ASP A 129 30.95 -8.38 -7.78
N ARG A 130 31.66 -7.29 -8.10
CA ARG A 130 31.05 -5.97 -8.31
C ARG A 130 30.19 -5.94 -9.57
N GLU A 131 30.69 -6.46 -10.68
CA GLU A 131 29.93 -6.57 -11.93
C GLU A 131 28.68 -7.43 -11.75
N TRP A 132 28.80 -8.56 -11.04
CA TRP A 132 27.66 -9.42 -10.71
C TRP A 132 26.61 -8.69 -9.86
N LYS A 133 27.03 -7.90 -8.86
CA LYS A 133 26.12 -7.10 -8.02
C LYS A 133 25.37 -6.05 -8.84
N GLU A 134 26.06 -5.31 -9.73
CA GLU A 134 25.44 -4.31 -10.60
C GLU A 134 24.47 -4.93 -11.61
N LEU A 135 24.85 -6.07 -12.20
CA LEU A 135 23.98 -6.79 -13.11
C LEU A 135 22.75 -7.36 -12.39
N LYS A 136 22.91 -7.85 -11.15
CA LYS A 136 21.79 -8.31 -10.32
C LYS A 136 20.85 -7.16 -9.93
N LYS A 137 21.38 -5.96 -9.68
CA LYS A 137 20.60 -4.75 -9.44
C LYS A 137 19.81 -4.35 -10.70
N THR A 138 20.43 -4.44 -11.88
CA THR A 138 19.76 -4.25 -13.17
C THR A 138 18.63 -5.25 -13.39
N LEU A 139 18.86 -6.52 -13.10
CA LEU A 139 17.81 -7.54 -13.19
C LEU A 139 16.62 -7.21 -12.25
N ALA A 140 16.91 -6.84 -11.01
CA ALA A 140 15.87 -6.47 -10.05
C ALA A 140 15.07 -5.23 -10.49
N SER A 141 15.72 -4.21 -11.07
CA SER A 141 15.04 -3.02 -11.58
C SER A 141 14.17 -3.31 -12.81
N MET A 142 14.51 -4.32 -13.60
CA MET A 142 13.67 -4.80 -14.71
C MET A 142 12.46 -5.62 -14.25
N ILE A 143 12.66 -6.49 -13.24
CA ILE A 143 11.60 -7.36 -12.71
C ILE A 143 10.56 -6.54 -11.94
N LYS A 144 11.01 -5.64 -11.05
CA LYS A 144 10.14 -4.94 -10.09
C LYS A 144 8.88 -4.31 -10.72
N PRO A 145 8.96 -3.45 -11.76
CA PRO A 145 7.77 -2.82 -12.33
C PRO A 145 6.82 -3.83 -12.99
N ARG A 146 7.35 -4.80 -13.75
CA ARG A 146 6.53 -5.83 -14.43
C ARG A 146 5.83 -6.74 -13.44
N TYR A 147 6.55 -7.16 -12.40
CA TYR A 147 6.00 -7.91 -11.29
C TYR A 147 4.84 -7.16 -10.61
N GLN A 148 4.99 -5.87 -10.31
CA GLN A 148 3.93 -5.12 -9.63
C GLN A 148 2.70 -4.88 -10.51
N ILE A 149 2.88 -4.68 -11.82
CA ILE A 149 1.76 -4.62 -12.78
C ILE A 149 0.99 -5.95 -12.78
N GLU A 150 1.69 -7.09 -12.90
CA GLU A 150 1.02 -8.41 -12.87
C GLU A 150 0.38 -8.70 -11.49
N LEU A 151 0.99 -8.24 -10.39
CA LEU A 151 0.36 -8.30 -9.07
C LEU A 151 -0.94 -7.47 -9.04
N ALA A 152 -0.94 -6.26 -9.60
CA ALA A 152 -2.13 -5.41 -9.68
C ALA A 152 -3.23 -6.06 -10.53
N GLU A 153 -2.89 -6.70 -11.66
CA GLU A 153 -3.85 -7.46 -12.46
C GLU A 153 -4.48 -8.61 -11.66
N ARG A 154 -3.67 -9.36 -10.90
CA ARG A 154 -4.17 -10.42 -10.01
C ARG A 154 -5.07 -9.87 -8.91
N VAL A 155 -4.76 -8.69 -8.35
CA VAL A 155 -5.64 -8.00 -7.41
C VAL A 155 -6.95 -7.59 -8.08
N ARG A 156 -6.92 -7.00 -9.27
CA ARG A 156 -8.12 -6.59 -10.01
C ARG A 156 -9.02 -7.75 -10.38
N ALA A 157 -8.45 -8.91 -10.70
CA ALA A 157 -9.21 -10.13 -10.97
C ALA A 157 -10.07 -10.58 -9.77
N THR A 158 -9.76 -10.13 -8.54
CA THR A 158 -10.58 -10.38 -7.34
C THR A 158 -11.74 -9.38 -7.19
N ARG A 159 -11.87 -8.45 -8.14
CA ARG A 159 -12.86 -7.36 -8.24
C ARG A 159 -13.09 -6.61 -6.90
N PRO A 160 -12.04 -6.12 -6.22
CA PRO A 160 -12.20 -5.51 -4.90
C PRO A 160 -12.91 -4.16 -4.97
N ASP A 161 -13.69 -3.86 -3.94
CA ASP A 161 -14.19 -2.51 -3.67
C ASP A 161 -13.24 -1.73 -2.74
N LEU A 162 -12.41 -2.45 -1.98
CA LEU A 162 -11.36 -1.91 -1.12
C LEU A 162 -10.15 -2.85 -1.10
N ILE A 163 -8.95 -2.27 -1.20
CA ILE A 163 -7.67 -2.96 -0.99
C ILE A 163 -7.10 -2.52 0.36
N VAL A 164 -6.66 -3.48 1.17
CA VAL A 164 -6.04 -3.22 2.47
C VAL A 164 -4.62 -3.75 2.48
N LEU A 165 -3.64 -2.86 2.66
CA LEU A 165 -2.25 -3.23 2.88
C LEU A 165 -2.03 -3.53 4.37
N ALA A 166 -1.99 -4.81 4.73
CA ALA A 166 -1.94 -5.29 6.12
C ALA A 166 -0.55 -5.89 6.43
N GLY A 167 0.43 -5.01 6.62
CA GLY A 167 1.85 -5.42 6.74
C GLY A 167 2.41 -5.88 5.39
N PHE A 168 2.06 -5.15 4.32
CA PHE A 168 2.57 -5.37 2.98
C PHE A 168 3.86 -4.57 2.78
N MET A 169 5.00 -5.26 2.72
CA MET A 169 6.34 -4.67 2.76
C MET A 169 6.85 -4.29 1.36
N LEU A 170 5.97 -3.78 0.50
CA LEU A 170 6.31 -3.32 -0.84
C LEU A 170 5.69 -1.96 -1.12
N ILE A 171 6.55 -1.02 -1.52
CA ILE A 171 6.11 0.29 -2.04
C ILE A 171 5.46 0.05 -3.41
N LEU A 172 4.20 0.44 -3.54
CA LEU A 172 3.46 0.40 -4.81
C LEU A 172 3.99 1.49 -5.74
N LEU A 173 4.39 1.12 -6.95
CA LEU A 173 4.86 2.04 -7.98
C LEU A 173 3.67 2.80 -8.61
N PRO A 174 3.88 4.01 -9.17
CA PRO A 174 2.83 4.76 -9.86
C PRO A 174 2.08 3.95 -10.93
N GLU A 175 2.79 3.15 -11.72
CA GLU A 175 2.20 2.28 -12.76
C GLU A 175 1.32 1.17 -12.16
N THR A 176 1.64 0.75 -10.93
CA THR A 176 0.83 -0.23 -10.18
C THR A 176 -0.48 0.39 -9.74
N LEU A 177 -0.44 1.63 -9.22
CA LEU A 177 -1.64 2.39 -8.85
C LEU A 177 -2.50 2.70 -10.08
N GLU A 178 -1.89 3.05 -11.21
CA GLU A 178 -2.58 3.26 -12.48
C GLU A 178 -3.26 1.98 -12.99
N THR A 179 -2.61 0.82 -12.79
CA THR A 179 -3.20 -0.48 -13.11
C THR A 179 -4.40 -0.77 -12.21
N LEU A 180 -4.36 -0.42 -10.91
CA LEU A 180 -5.42 -0.65 -9.92
C LEU A 180 -6.65 0.26 -10.10
N LYS A 181 -7.18 0.32 -11.32
CA LYS A 181 -8.47 0.92 -11.68
C LYS A 181 -9.50 -0.16 -12.00
N ARG A 182 -10.76 0.13 -11.69
CA ARG A 182 -11.87 -0.76 -12.00
C ARG A 182 -12.07 -0.85 -13.51
N ASP A 183 -12.12 -2.05 -14.06
CA ASP A 183 -12.56 -2.33 -15.43
C ASP A 183 -13.84 -3.17 -15.45
N TRP A 184 -14.66 -3.00 -14.43
CA TRP A 184 -15.96 -3.62 -14.34
C TRP A 184 -16.99 -2.67 -13.76
N ASP A 185 -18.23 -2.88 -14.18
CA ASP A 185 -19.43 -2.33 -13.55
C ASP A 185 -20.07 -3.39 -12.64
N GLU A 186 -21.10 -3.00 -11.89
CA GLU A 186 -21.75 -3.90 -10.92
C GLU A 186 -22.64 -4.95 -11.59
N ASP A 187 -23.17 -4.65 -12.78
CA ASP A 187 -24.07 -5.52 -13.56
C ASP A 187 -23.32 -6.47 -14.52
N ASP A 188 -21.99 -6.45 -14.52
CA ASP A 188 -21.17 -7.38 -15.32
C ASP A 188 -21.26 -8.79 -14.73
N VAL A 189 -22.33 -9.53 -15.08
CA VAL A 189 -22.56 -10.93 -14.71
C VAL A 189 -21.63 -11.85 -15.52
N GLU A 190 -20.83 -12.67 -14.83
CA GLU A 190 -20.12 -13.77 -15.48
C GLU A 190 -21.12 -14.91 -15.77
N TRP A 191 -21.22 -15.29 -17.05
CA TRP A 191 -22.07 -16.38 -17.52
C TRP A 191 -21.50 -17.73 -17.02
N ASP A 192 -22.21 -18.42 -16.12
CA ASP A 192 -21.76 -19.68 -15.49
C ASP A 192 -21.91 -20.95 -16.36
N GLY A 193 -22.45 -20.79 -17.56
CA GLY A 193 -22.64 -21.88 -18.54
C GLY A 193 -23.87 -22.73 -18.25
N ALA A 194 -24.57 -22.51 -17.14
CA ALA A 194 -25.70 -23.31 -16.67
C ALA A 194 -27.06 -22.58 -16.75
N GLY A 195 -27.09 -21.34 -17.25
CA GLY A 195 -28.33 -20.60 -17.46
C GLY A 195 -28.99 -20.09 -16.19
N SER A 196 -28.25 -20.03 -15.07
CA SER A 196 -28.69 -19.38 -13.85
C SER A 196 -28.02 -18.01 -13.73
N THR A 197 -28.81 -16.95 -13.86
CA THR A 197 -28.38 -15.60 -13.49
C THR A 197 -28.16 -15.56 -11.98
N VAL A 198 -26.90 -15.62 -11.54
CA VAL A 198 -26.55 -15.35 -10.15
C VAL A 198 -26.91 -13.88 -9.90
N THR A 199 -28.03 -13.66 -9.22
CA THR A 199 -28.42 -12.33 -8.74
C THR A 199 -27.53 -12.03 -7.53
N LEU A 200 -26.29 -11.63 -7.80
CA LEU A 200 -25.53 -10.81 -6.88
C LEU A 200 -26.44 -9.61 -6.61
N GLY A 201 -27.08 -9.57 -5.44
CA GLY A 201 -28.04 -8.52 -5.09
C GLY A 201 -27.44 -7.12 -5.26
N THR A 202 -28.28 -6.10 -5.06
CA THR A 202 -27.95 -4.71 -5.42
C THR A 202 -26.57 -4.27 -4.93
N SER A 203 -25.87 -3.53 -5.77
CA SER A 203 -24.50 -3.02 -5.52
C SER A 203 -24.32 -2.46 -4.10
N ALA A 204 -23.12 -2.67 -3.55
CA ALA A 204 -22.71 -2.03 -2.30
C ALA A 204 -22.53 -0.51 -2.46
N TYR A 205 -22.35 -0.01 -3.69
CA TYR A 205 -22.30 1.42 -4.00
C TYR A 205 -23.71 2.01 -4.13
N PRO A 206 -23.96 3.23 -3.60
CA PRO A 206 -25.23 3.93 -3.77
C PRO A 206 -25.41 4.52 -5.17
N ASP A 207 -24.31 4.91 -5.83
CA ASP A 207 -24.26 5.45 -7.19
C ASP A 207 -23.33 4.59 -8.05
N LEU A 208 -23.85 4.14 -9.18
CA LEU A 208 -23.14 3.29 -10.14
C LEU A 208 -22.46 4.10 -11.25
N THR A 209 -22.74 5.41 -11.31
CA THR A 209 -22.30 6.28 -12.40
C THR A 209 -20.79 6.42 -12.42
N GLY A 210 -20.18 5.95 -13.51
CA GLY A 210 -18.75 6.07 -13.74
C GLY A 210 -17.89 5.32 -12.72
N LEU A 211 -18.33 4.16 -12.22
CA LEU A 211 -17.48 3.29 -11.39
C LEU A 211 -16.33 2.67 -12.19
N ARG A 212 -16.59 2.23 -13.43
CA ARG A 212 -15.55 1.83 -14.37
C ARG A 212 -14.57 2.99 -14.63
N GLY A 213 -13.28 2.68 -14.61
CA GLY A 213 -12.18 3.63 -14.76
C GLY A 213 -11.76 4.31 -13.46
N ARG A 214 -12.55 4.24 -12.37
CA ARG A 214 -12.14 4.81 -11.08
C ARG A 214 -11.00 4.01 -10.46
N PRO A 215 -10.07 4.67 -9.76
CA PRO A 215 -9.12 4.00 -8.88
C PRO A 215 -9.85 3.14 -7.84
N ILE A 216 -9.33 1.94 -7.58
CA ILE A 216 -9.80 1.12 -6.48
C ILE A 216 -9.31 1.77 -5.17
N PRO A 217 -10.17 2.03 -4.17
CA PRO A 217 -9.75 2.52 -2.86
C PRO A 217 -8.68 1.62 -2.24
N ILE A 218 -7.58 2.22 -1.77
CA ILE A 218 -6.49 1.51 -1.10
C ILE A 218 -6.16 2.21 0.21
N ILE A 219 -6.11 1.44 1.30
CA ILE A 219 -5.61 1.92 2.59
C ILE A 219 -4.39 1.13 3.03
N ASN A 220 -3.48 1.81 3.73
CA ASN A 220 -2.31 1.21 4.35
C ASN A 220 -2.26 1.53 5.84
N LEU A 221 -1.83 0.55 6.63
CA LEU A 221 -1.45 0.74 8.02
C LEU A 221 0.03 1.10 8.10
N HIS A 222 0.33 2.19 8.77
CA HIS A 222 1.67 2.68 9.04
C HIS A 222 1.88 2.86 10.55
N PRO A 223 2.85 2.18 11.19
CA PRO A 223 3.03 2.22 12.64
C PRO A 223 3.82 3.47 13.10
N ALA A 224 3.35 4.64 12.66
CA ALA A 224 3.81 5.94 13.13
C ALA A 224 2.67 6.96 13.10
N LEU A 225 2.83 8.08 13.80
CA LEU A 225 1.91 9.21 13.70
C LEU A 225 2.06 9.93 12.34
N PRO A 226 1.00 10.59 11.84
CA PRO A 226 1.08 11.36 10.60
C PRO A 226 2.26 12.33 10.59
N GLY A 227 3.10 12.24 9.55
CA GLY A 227 4.25 13.14 9.35
C GLY A 227 5.45 12.92 10.28
N SER A 228 5.45 11.89 11.13
CA SER A 228 6.53 11.65 12.11
C SER A 228 7.71 10.84 11.57
N PHE A 229 7.46 9.58 11.20
CA PHE A 229 8.45 8.64 10.66
C PHE A 229 7.93 8.07 9.34
N ILE A 230 8.82 7.77 8.39
CA ILE A 230 8.46 7.24 7.06
C ILE A 230 9.31 6.02 6.73
N GLY A 231 8.74 5.08 5.97
CA GLY A 231 9.50 3.96 5.43
C GLY A 231 9.60 2.74 6.36
N PRO A 232 10.61 1.87 6.18
CA PRO A 232 10.74 0.65 6.95
C PRO A 232 11.30 0.94 8.35
N HIS A 233 11.06 0.02 9.30
CA HIS A 233 11.64 0.07 10.66
C HIS A 233 11.23 1.28 11.53
N VAL A 234 10.10 1.93 11.22
CA VAL A 234 9.66 3.13 11.95
C VAL A 234 9.41 2.90 13.44
N ILE A 235 9.11 1.67 13.88
CA ILE A 235 8.96 1.35 15.30
C ILE A 235 10.33 1.42 16.00
N GLU A 236 11.35 0.81 15.38
CA GLU A 236 12.74 0.89 15.83
C GLU A 236 13.23 2.33 15.83
N ASP A 237 13.00 3.08 14.74
CA ASP A 237 13.41 4.48 14.63
C ASP A 237 12.76 5.35 15.72
N ALA A 238 11.46 5.14 15.99
CA ALA A 238 10.76 5.84 17.07
C ALA A 238 11.34 5.46 18.43
N TRP A 239 11.55 4.17 18.70
CA TRP A 239 12.12 3.69 19.97
C TRP A 239 13.53 4.23 20.20
N GLU A 240 14.37 4.22 19.17
CA GLU A 240 15.71 4.79 19.21
C GLU A 240 15.66 6.29 19.44
N ALA A 241 14.83 7.03 18.71
CA ALA A 241 14.67 8.47 18.90
C ALA A 241 14.22 8.83 20.33
N PHE A 242 13.37 8.01 20.94
CA PHE A 242 12.88 8.19 22.30
C PHE A 242 14.00 7.96 23.33
N ASN A 243 14.79 6.91 23.14
CA ASN A 243 15.87 6.54 24.07
C ASN A 243 17.15 7.38 23.90
N GLN A 244 17.49 7.74 22.67
CA GLN A 244 18.67 8.54 22.34
C GLN A 244 18.42 10.05 22.52
N ARG A 245 17.17 10.47 22.79
CA ARG A 245 16.74 11.89 22.89
C ARG A 245 17.09 12.71 21.64
N ARG A 246 17.02 12.10 20.45
CA ARG A 246 17.35 12.71 19.15
C ARG A 246 16.25 12.42 18.12
N LEU A 247 15.74 13.44 17.43
CA LEU A 247 14.85 13.26 16.27
C LEU A 247 15.62 12.62 15.10
N PRO A 248 14.98 11.83 14.22
CA PRO A 248 15.64 11.33 13.01
C PRO A 248 16.21 12.50 12.21
N ALA A 249 17.47 12.36 11.79
CA ALA A 249 18.18 13.38 11.00
C ALA A 249 17.40 13.65 9.70
N LYS A 250 17.18 14.93 9.37
CA LYS A 250 16.73 15.28 8.02
C LYS A 250 17.89 15.08 7.05
N GLU A 251 17.58 14.83 5.78
CA GLU A 251 18.61 14.72 4.73
C GLU A 251 19.46 16.01 4.71
N GLY A 252 20.74 15.89 5.10
CA GLY A 252 21.68 17.01 5.22
C GLY A 252 22.16 17.37 6.64
N ASP A 253 21.62 16.74 7.70
CA ASP A 253 22.05 17.03 9.07
C ASP A 253 23.40 16.38 9.44
N THR A 254 24.28 17.14 10.12
CA THR A 254 25.52 16.60 10.69
C THR A 254 25.25 15.90 12.03
N PRO A 255 25.92 14.77 12.34
CA PRO A 255 25.77 14.11 13.64
C PRO A 255 26.23 15.01 14.79
N GLY A 256 25.30 15.41 15.66
CA GLY A 256 25.61 16.12 16.91
C GLY A 256 26.16 15.20 18.01
N PRO A 257 26.75 15.77 19.07
CA PRO A 257 27.36 15.01 20.16
C PRO A 257 26.34 14.18 20.97
N VAL A 258 26.78 13.05 21.53
CA VAL A 258 26.00 12.21 22.45
C VAL A 258 25.72 13.00 23.73
N TRP A 259 24.45 13.06 24.15
CA TRP A 259 24.03 13.88 25.30
C TRP A 259 24.05 13.09 26.61
N ASP A 260 24.74 13.62 27.62
CA ASP A 260 24.89 13.02 28.95
C ASP A 260 23.58 13.01 29.76
N GLN A 261 23.17 11.82 30.20
CA GLN A 261 21.86 11.55 30.84
C GLN A 261 21.68 12.24 32.21
N GLU A 262 22.73 12.64 32.91
CA GLU A 262 22.69 13.08 34.32
C GLU A 262 22.21 14.53 34.57
N LYS A 263 21.90 15.31 33.53
CA LYS A 263 21.47 16.71 33.67
C LYS A 263 20.00 16.91 33.31
N GLU A 264 19.10 16.44 34.17
CA GLU A 264 17.63 16.41 33.96
C GLU A 264 16.91 17.76 33.78
N ASN A 265 17.59 18.90 33.68
CA ASN A 265 16.93 20.22 33.57
C ASN A 265 17.39 21.09 32.38
N LYS A 266 17.91 20.49 31.30
CA LYS A 266 18.19 21.24 30.05
C LYS A 266 17.39 20.71 28.86
N PRO A 267 16.79 21.58 28.03
CA PRO A 267 16.15 21.17 26.78
C PRO A 267 17.17 20.51 25.85
N SER A 268 16.73 19.43 25.16
CA SER A 268 17.58 18.71 24.21
C SER A 268 17.98 19.64 23.06
N PRO A 269 19.24 19.65 22.62
CA PRO A 269 19.65 20.38 21.41
C PRO A 269 19.03 19.79 20.13
N PHE A 270 18.36 18.64 20.22
CA PHE A 270 17.78 17.90 19.09
C PHE A 270 16.27 18.10 18.90
N GLY A 271 15.64 19.07 19.57
CA GLY A 271 14.20 19.37 19.45
C GLY A 271 13.35 18.87 20.62
N GLU A 272 12.03 18.95 20.48
CA GLU A 272 11.08 18.49 21.50
C GLU A 272 11.21 16.97 21.72
N LYS A 273 11.17 16.56 22.99
CA LYS A 273 11.27 15.16 23.38
C LYS A 273 10.06 14.41 22.83
N ILE A 274 10.27 13.42 21.97
CA ILE A 274 9.18 12.52 21.61
C ILE A 274 8.73 11.78 22.87
N THR A 275 7.44 11.81 23.14
CA THR A 275 6.81 11.13 24.29
C THR A 275 5.78 10.11 23.83
N LYS A 276 5.45 10.13 22.53
CA LYS A 276 4.43 9.33 21.90
C LYS A 276 4.91 8.93 20.52
N THR A 277 4.56 7.72 20.13
CA THR A 277 4.47 7.27 18.74
C THR A 277 2.99 7.03 18.44
N GLY A 278 2.66 6.28 17.39
CA GLY A 278 1.29 5.97 17.08
C GLY A 278 1.16 5.07 15.88
N ILE A 279 -0.08 4.97 15.40
CA ILE A 279 -0.44 4.25 14.19
C ILE A 279 -1.29 5.18 13.35
N MET A 280 -1.04 5.18 12.05
CA MET A 280 -1.82 5.90 11.06
C MET A 280 -2.36 4.89 10.06
N ILE A 281 -3.64 5.02 9.71
CA ILE A 281 -4.19 4.37 8.54
C ILE A 281 -4.53 5.45 7.56
N HIS A 282 -3.99 5.34 6.35
CA HIS A 282 -4.05 6.40 5.36
C HIS A 282 -4.39 5.86 3.98
N ARG A 283 -4.87 6.76 3.10
CA ARG A 283 -5.03 6.46 1.68
C ARG A 283 -3.66 6.17 1.06
N VAL A 284 -3.56 5.21 0.16
CA VAL A 284 -2.30 5.01 -0.58
C VAL A 284 -2.25 5.97 -1.76
N ILE A 285 -1.15 6.71 -1.85
CA ILE A 285 -0.80 7.61 -2.96
C ILE A 285 0.64 7.28 -3.43
N PRO A 286 1.10 7.81 -4.57
CA PRO A 286 2.47 7.56 -5.04
C PRO A 286 3.55 7.93 -4.00
N GLU A 287 3.30 8.94 -3.18
CA GLU A 287 4.19 9.36 -2.11
C GLU A 287 4.08 8.44 -0.87
N LEU A 288 5.21 7.82 -0.51
CA LEU A 288 5.33 6.89 0.61
C LEU A 288 4.84 7.50 1.93
N ASP A 289 3.89 6.83 2.59
CA ASP A 289 3.33 7.16 3.91
C ASP A 289 2.81 8.60 4.05
N ARG A 290 2.46 9.26 2.94
CA ARG A 290 2.02 10.67 2.90
C ARG A 290 0.57 10.86 2.51
N GLY A 291 -0.16 9.78 2.31
CA GLY A 291 -1.58 9.87 2.01
C GLY A 291 -2.39 10.46 3.17
N GLU A 292 -3.57 10.97 2.82
CA GLU A 292 -4.48 11.54 3.81
C GLU A 292 -4.84 10.47 4.87
N PRO A 293 -4.70 10.78 6.17
CA PRO A 293 -5.11 9.88 7.22
C PRO A 293 -6.63 9.63 7.18
N VAL A 294 -7.01 8.36 7.21
CA VAL A 294 -8.38 7.90 7.50
C VAL A 294 -8.62 7.97 9.00
N LEU A 295 -7.67 7.44 9.76
CA LEU A 295 -7.62 7.51 11.22
C LEU A 295 -6.19 7.42 11.72
N TRP A 296 -5.96 7.81 12.96
CA TRP A 296 -4.70 7.60 13.66
C TRP A 296 -4.93 7.45 15.16
N LYS A 297 -4.01 6.78 15.84
CA LYS A 297 -4.05 6.55 17.29
C LYS A 297 -2.67 6.80 17.88
N GLU A 298 -2.63 7.47 19.02
CA GLU A 298 -1.39 7.66 19.78
C GLU A 298 -1.05 6.41 20.58
N VAL A 299 0.24 6.16 20.73
CA VAL A 299 0.82 5.17 21.62
C VAL A 299 1.89 5.86 22.44
N GLU A 300 1.67 6.02 23.74
CA GLU A 300 2.65 6.63 24.63
C GLU A 300 3.98 5.85 24.62
N MET A 301 5.10 6.46 24.96
CA MET A 301 6.38 5.76 25.04
C MET A 301 6.89 5.79 26.48
N LYS A 302 7.37 4.65 26.99
CA LYS A 302 7.74 4.49 28.39
C LYS A 302 9.26 4.47 28.55
N VAL A 303 9.75 5.22 29.53
CA VAL A 303 11.18 5.25 29.86
C VAL A 303 11.64 3.87 30.31
N GLY A 304 12.69 3.35 29.66
CA GLY A 304 13.26 2.04 29.99
C GLY A 304 12.49 0.83 29.42
N GLU A 305 11.43 1.04 28.63
CA GLU A 305 10.70 -0.02 27.95
C GLU A 305 11.54 -0.67 26.85
N ALA A 306 11.51 -1.99 26.77
CA ALA A 306 12.20 -2.72 25.72
C ALA A 306 11.51 -2.54 24.36
N LEU A 307 12.27 -2.64 23.26
CA LEU A 307 11.72 -2.51 21.90
C LEU A 307 10.56 -3.48 21.65
N ASP A 308 10.68 -4.72 22.12
CA ASP A 308 9.64 -5.74 21.93
C ASP A 308 8.34 -5.42 22.69
N GLU A 309 8.45 -4.77 23.85
CA GLU A 309 7.28 -4.31 24.62
C GLU A 309 6.53 -3.19 23.89
N LEU A 310 7.28 -2.23 23.30
CA LEU A 310 6.69 -1.19 22.45
C LEU A 310 6.03 -1.80 21.21
N LYS A 311 6.72 -2.74 20.52
CA LYS A 311 6.17 -3.45 19.35
C LYS A 311 4.86 -4.16 19.69
N GLU A 312 4.81 -4.90 20.80
CA GLU A 312 3.60 -5.60 21.21
C GLU A 312 2.45 -4.61 21.48
N ARG A 313 2.75 -3.47 22.10
CA ARG A 313 1.76 -2.44 22.41
C ARG A 313 1.24 -1.73 21.16
N ILE A 314 2.12 -1.41 20.21
CA ILE A 314 1.73 -0.91 18.88
C ILE A 314 0.84 -1.94 18.19
N HIS A 315 1.27 -3.21 18.07
CA HIS A 315 0.47 -4.25 17.42
C HIS A 315 -0.94 -4.40 18.02
N LYS A 316 -1.10 -4.29 19.34
CA LYS A 316 -2.43 -4.32 19.99
C LYS A 316 -3.33 -3.19 19.52
N VAL A 317 -2.76 -1.99 19.34
CA VAL A 317 -3.51 -0.83 18.84
C VAL A 317 -3.76 -0.97 17.33
N GLU A 318 -2.83 -1.55 16.56
CA GLU A 318 -2.99 -1.79 15.12
C GLU A 318 -4.21 -2.64 14.81
N HIS A 319 -4.41 -3.73 15.57
CA HIS A 319 -5.51 -4.68 15.36
C HIS A 319 -6.88 -4.00 15.44
N GLY A 320 -7.07 -3.11 16.43
CA GLY A 320 -8.30 -2.34 16.55
C GLY A 320 -8.41 -1.24 15.50
N ALA A 321 -7.30 -0.55 15.22
CA ALA A 321 -7.25 0.54 14.25
C ALA A 321 -7.61 0.07 12.83
N ILE A 322 -7.05 -1.06 12.37
CA ILE A 322 -7.29 -1.55 11.00
C ILE A 322 -8.74 -1.96 10.75
N VAL A 323 -9.38 -2.56 11.76
CA VAL A 323 -10.80 -2.91 11.72
C VAL A 323 -11.68 -1.65 11.67
N GLU A 324 -11.39 -0.66 12.52
CA GLU A 324 -12.11 0.61 12.55
C GLU A 324 -11.99 1.37 11.22
N ALA A 325 -10.79 1.41 10.62
CA ALA A 325 -10.57 2.06 9.35
C ALA A 325 -11.33 1.39 8.21
N VAL A 326 -11.30 0.04 8.11
CA VAL A 326 -12.04 -0.66 7.07
C VAL A 326 -13.54 -0.35 7.17
N LYS A 327 -14.10 -0.37 8.39
CA LYS A 327 -15.49 0.03 8.62
C LYS A 327 -15.75 1.46 8.12
N GLN A 328 -14.96 2.44 8.59
CA GLN A 328 -15.11 3.84 8.23
C GLN A 328 -15.00 4.09 6.71
N VAL A 329 -14.07 3.42 6.03
CA VAL A 329 -13.92 3.53 4.57
C VAL A 329 -15.12 2.95 3.85
N THR A 330 -15.61 1.78 4.26
CA THR A 330 -16.81 1.20 3.63
C THR A 330 -18.07 2.02 3.85
N GLU A 331 -18.20 2.70 4.99
CA GLU A 331 -19.27 3.69 5.24
C GLU A 331 -19.11 4.92 4.33
N GLN A 332 -17.88 5.43 4.15
CA GLN A 332 -17.60 6.54 3.21
C GLN A 332 -17.88 6.15 1.75
N LEU A 333 -17.59 4.91 1.35
CA LEU A 333 -17.93 4.40 0.01
C LEU A 333 -19.45 4.25 -0.15
N GLY A 334 -20.13 3.75 0.88
CA GLY A 334 -21.59 3.61 0.93
C GLY A 334 -22.34 4.94 0.95
N GLY A 335 -21.71 6.01 1.44
CA GLY A 335 -22.22 7.38 1.44
C GLY A 335 -21.72 8.25 0.28
N GLY A 336 -20.80 7.76 -0.56
CA GLY A 336 -20.19 8.52 -1.65
C GLY A 336 -19.11 9.54 -1.24
N THR A 337 -18.96 9.82 0.06
CA THR A 337 -18.04 10.84 0.60
C THR A 337 -16.56 10.49 0.44
N TRP A 338 -16.23 9.24 0.10
CA TRP A 338 -14.85 8.86 -0.20
C TRP A 338 -14.27 9.69 -1.36
N TRP A 339 -15.10 10.05 -2.33
CA TRP A 339 -14.71 10.71 -3.59
C TRP A 339 -14.81 12.24 -3.54
N GLU A 340 -15.58 12.82 -2.61
CA GLU A 340 -15.86 14.26 -2.54
C GLU A 340 -14.59 15.12 -2.40
N ARG A 341 -13.52 14.55 -1.84
CA ARG A 341 -12.24 15.25 -1.65
C ARG A 341 -11.29 15.17 -2.85
N GLU A 342 -11.59 14.35 -3.85
CA GLU A 342 -10.81 14.29 -5.10
C GLU A 342 -11.15 15.44 -6.05
N GLY A 343 -12.37 15.98 -5.98
CA GLY A 343 -12.85 17.07 -6.86
C GLY A 343 -12.14 18.42 -6.68
N HIS A 344 -11.27 18.58 -5.68
CA HIS A 344 -10.50 19.79 -5.45
C HIS A 344 -9.08 19.77 -6.04
N ARG A 345 -8.61 18.66 -6.63
CA ARG A 345 -7.26 18.59 -7.24
C ARG A 345 -7.21 18.89 -8.74
N ASP A 346 -8.35 18.93 -9.42
CA ASP A 346 -8.43 19.04 -10.89
C ASP A 346 -8.72 20.45 -11.43
N GLN A 347 -8.72 21.48 -10.58
CA GLN A 347 -8.69 22.88 -11.05
C GLN A 347 -7.23 23.35 -11.08
N GLY A 348 -6.62 23.21 -12.26
CA GLY A 348 -5.25 23.59 -12.54
C GLY A 348 -4.91 25.00 -12.07
N THR A 349 -3.94 25.09 -11.17
CA THR A 349 -3.09 26.27 -11.05
C THR A 349 -2.21 26.33 -12.30
N GLU A 350 -2.62 27.10 -13.31
CA GLU A 350 -1.68 27.68 -14.27
C GLU A 350 -0.75 28.61 -13.50
N VAL A 351 0.41 28.08 -13.10
CA VAL A 351 1.52 28.89 -12.61
C VAL A 351 2.25 29.39 -13.87
N ALA A 352 1.89 30.59 -14.32
CA ALA A 352 2.69 31.32 -15.28
C ALA A 352 4.03 31.67 -14.62
N ALA A 353 5.07 30.90 -14.92
CA ALA A 353 6.44 31.20 -14.53
C ALA A 353 7.10 32.13 -15.57
N ASP A 354 7.32 33.34 -15.08
CA ASP A 354 8.16 34.44 -15.52
C ASP A 354 9.46 34.06 -16.27
N SER A 355 9.83 34.88 -17.27
CA SER A 355 11.13 35.59 -17.27
C SER A 355 11.38 36.32 -18.60
N THR A 356 11.72 37.60 -18.54
CA THR A 356 13.00 38.10 -19.05
C THR A 356 13.29 39.56 -18.63
N LYS A 357 14.32 39.70 -17.79
CA LYS A 357 15.43 40.69 -17.82
C LYS A 357 15.11 42.19 -18.00
N SER A 358 15.51 43.00 -17.01
CA SER A 358 16.85 43.66 -16.99
C SER A 358 16.83 44.93 -16.12
N ALA A 359 17.90 45.11 -15.36
CA ALA A 359 18.21 46.29 -14.56
C ALA A 359 18.49 47.55 -15.40
N ALA A 360 18.14 48.74 -14.89
CA ALA A 360 19.07 49.87 -14.63
C ALA A 360 18.33 51.22 -14.38
N LYS A 361 18.64 51.80 -13.19
CA LYS A 361 18.73 53.21 -12.75
C LYS A 361 17.64 54.27 -13.04
N PRO A 362 17.51 55.28 -12.13
CA PRO A 362 16.54 56.35 -12.22
C PRO A 362 17.11 57.58 -12.94
N ASP A 363 16.28 58.32 -13.66
CA ASP A 363 16.58 59.70 -14.03
C ASP A 363 15.32 60.58 -14.07
N SER A 364 15.60 61.84 -13.78
CA SER A 364 14.77 63.00 -13.48
C SER A 364 13.99 63.61 -14.66
N GLU A 365 13.16 64.60 -14.31
CA GLU A 365 12.44 65.57 -15.17
C GLU A 365 11.10 65.04 -15.73
N LYS A 366 9.99 65.78 -15.75
CA LYS A 366 9.80 67.22 -15.70
C LYS A 366 8.34 67.53 -15.32
N LEU A 367 8.16 68.57 -14.52
CA LEU A 367 6.91 69.31 -14.40
C LEU A 367 6.44 69.83 -15.76
N THR A 368 5.14 69.76 -16.02
CA THR A 368 4.40 70.88 -16.61
C THR A 368 3.04 71.01 -15.92
N ALA A 369 2.85 72.18 -15.32
CA ALA A 369 1.61 72.68 -14.75
C ALA A 369 0.57 72.98 -15.84
N THR A 370 -0.71 73.01 -15.43
CA THR A 370 -1.71 74.11 -15.55
C THR A 370 -3.10 73.49 -15.36
N ASP A 371 -3.76 73.79 -14.25
CA ASP A 371 -4.95 74.69 -14.16
C ASP A 371 -6.26 73.92 -14.37
N ALA A 372 -7.37 74.15 -13.69
CA ALA A 372 -7.73 75.07 -12.62
C ALA A 372 -9.08 74.60 -12.02
N ALA A 373 -9.24 74.94 -10.74
CA ALA A 373 -10.43 75.41 -10.04
C ALA A 373 -11.85 74.84 -10.26
N SER A 374 -12.55 74.85 -9.11
CA SER A 374 -14.01 74.82 -8.84
C SER A 374 -14.59 73.42 -8.69
N ALA A 375 -15.36 73.02 -7.67
CA ALA A 375 -16.12 73.61 -6.55
C ALA A 375 -17.49 72.91 -6.62
N GLY A 376 -17.99 72.39 -5.49
CA GLY A 376 -19.38 71.97 -5.24
C GLY A 376 -19.98 70.97 -6.24
N THR A 377 -20.49 69.82 -5.84
CA THR A 377 -21.41 69.56 -4.73
C THR A 377 -21.56 68.06 -4.58
#